data_AF-A0A8S3J7T0-F1
#
_entry.id   AF-A0A8S3J7T0-F1
#
_cell.length_a   1.000
_cell.length_b   1.000
_cell.length_c   1.000
_cell.angle_alpha   90.00
_cell.angle_beta   90.00
_cell.angle_gamma   90.00
#
_symmetry.space_group_name_H-M   'P 1'
#
loop_
_entity.id
_entity.type
_entity.pdbx_description
1 polymer ?
#
loop_
_entity_poly.entity_id
_entity_poly.type
_entity_poly.pdbx_seq_one_letter_code
_entity_poly.pdbx_strand_id
1 'polypeptide(L)'
;HSNGAIIARASRPEVGWLSRRSKEDENMIQVIINACNGTLTTNYIHGETNSNRLLILHAGRHDAAIENYAKYYTDRDVQFMDLPDIHAISRSARMFLATNPAQCENWFSQLTSKQWLHNLSLLITAASRVVANVDQHNRPVLVHCSDGRDHTPQIITLAEIMLDSYYRTINGFQILVQREWIQFGHKFGDRCGHGVD
;
A
#
# COMPACT_ATOMS: atom_id res chain seq x y z
N HIS A 1 3.84 -15.41 -3.99
CA HIS A 1 4.75 -15.37 -5.15
C HIS A 1 5.59 -16.65 -5.17
N SER A 2 6.16 -17.08 -6.31
CA SER A 2 6.89 -18.36 -6.42
C SER A 2 8.16 -18.44 -5.54
N ASN A 3 8.67 -17.28 -5.13
CA ASN A 3 9.83 -17.11 -4.24
C ASN A 3 9.49 -17.10 -2.74
N GLY A 4 8.23 -17.34 -2.35
CA GLY A 4 7.80 -17.32 -0.94
C GLY A 4 7.58 -15.92 -0.34
N ALA A 5 7.88 -14.83 -1.06
CA ALA A 5 7.56 -13.48 -0.62
C ALA A 5 6.04 -13.24 -0.62
N ILE A 6 5.56 -12.51 0.39
CA ILE A 6 4.14 -12.20 0.59
C ILE A 6 3.90 -10.69 0.62
N ILE A 7 2.67 -10.32 0.26
CA ILE A 7 2.10 -9.00 0.52
C ILE A 7 1.09 -9.17 1.65
N ALA A 8 1.37 -8.56 2.80
CA ALA A 8 0.46 -8.48 3.94
C ALA A 8 -0.19 -7.10 4.00
N ARG A 9 -1.35 -7.01 4.67
CA ARG A 9 -2.08 -5.76 4.86
C ARG A 9 -2.57 -5.57 6.29
N ALA A 10 -2.63 -4.31 6.73
CA ALA A 10 -3.17 -3.96 8.04
C ALA A 10 -3.68 -2.50 8.06
N SER A 11 -4.34 -2.12 9.16
CA SER A 11 -4.42 -0.73 9.60
C SER A 11 -3.10 -0.30 10.26
N ARG A 12 -2.97 0.99 10.60
CA ARG A 12 -1.84 1.42 11.44
C ARG A 12 -1.90 0.76 12.83
N PRO A 13 -0.75 0.61 13.50
CA PRO A 13 -0.70 0.20 14.89
C PRO A 13 -1.26 1.29 15.83
N GLU A 14 -1.96 0.87 16.87
CA GLU A 14 -2.54 1.74 17.90
C GLU A 14 -1.52 2.06 19.00
N VAL A 15 -0.51 2.86 18.64
CA VAL A 15 0.59 3.22 19.57
C VAL A 15 0.13 4.17 20.67
N GLY A 16 -0.75 5.11 20.31
CA GLY A 16 -1.19 6.20 21.18
C GLY A 16 -0.04 7.06 21.73
N TRP A 17 -0.39 7.99 22.63
CA TRP A 17 0.57 8.90 23.27
C TRP A 17 1.54 8.20 24.24
N LEU A 18 1.18 7.00 24.71
CA LEU A 18 1.94 6.22 25.69
C LEU A 18 2.93 5.25 25.04
N SER A 19 3.09 5.30 23.72
CA SER A 19 3.94 4.36 22.96
C SER A 19 3.63 2.90 23.31
N ARG A 20 2.33 2.56 23.40
CA ARG A 20 1.87 1.23 23.81
C ARG A 20 2.37 0.17 22.83
N ARG A 21 2.75 -0.97 23.40
CA ARG A 21 3.24 -2.14 22.68
C ARG A 21 2.26 -3.29 22.82
N SER A 22 2.22 -4.14 21.81
CA SER A 22 1.42 -5.36 21.77
C SER A 22 2.36 -6.51 21.46
N LYS A 23 2.47 -7.47 22.38
CA LYS A 23 3.38 -8.60 22.19
C LYS A 23 2.84 -9.53 21.11
N GLU A 24 1.52 -9.61 21.01
CA GLU A 24 0.77 -10.36 20.02
C GLU A 24 1.04 -9.81 18.62
N ASP A 25 1.04 -8.48 18.45
CA ASP A 25 1.36 -7.82 17.18
C ASP A 25 2.82 -8.06 16.77
N GLU A 26 3.76 -7.87 17.70
CA GLU A 26 5.19 -8.16 17.48
C GLU A 26 5.41 -9.63 17.06
N ASN A 27 4.73 -10.57 17.73
CA ASN A 27 4.83 -11.99 17.40
C ASN A 27 4.22 -12.30 16.02
N MET A 28 3.09 -11.68 15.66
CA MET A 28 2.45 -11.87 14.36
C MET A 28 3.35 -11.39 13.22
N ILE A 29 4.00 -10.24 13.39
CA ILE A 29 4.99 -9.73 12.43
C ILE A 29 6.18 -10.67 12.31
N GLN A 30 6.68 -11.23 13.42
CA GLN A 30 7.76 -12.21 13.36
C GLN A 30 7.36 -13.50 12.64
N VAL A 31 6.12 -13.96 12.82
CA VAL A 31 5.60 -15.14 12.10
C VAL A 31 5.54 -14.88 10.60
N ILE A 32 5.13 -13.67 10.17
CA ILE A 32 5.15 -13.28 8.75
C ILE A 32 6.57 -13.36 8.18
N ILE A 33 7.55 -12.80 8.89
CA ILE A 33 8.96 -12.84 8.48
C ILE A 33 9.46 -14.28 8.37
N ASN A 34 9.19 -15.10 9.39
CA ASN A 34 9.63 -16.49 9.45
C ASN A 34 8.99 -17.35 8.35
N ALA A 35 7.70 -17.15 8.03
CA ALA A 35 7.02 -17.88 6.97
C ALA A 35 7.66 -17.62 5.59
N CYS A 36 8.08 -16.38 5.33
CA CYS A 36 8.77 -16.03 4.09
C CYS A 36 10.16 -16.69 4.01
N ASN A 37 10.87 -16.74 5.13
CA ASN A 37 12.20 -17.35 5.20
C ASN A 37 12.19 -18.89 5.18
N GLY A 38 11.18 -19.53 5.80
CA GLY A 38 11.05 -20.99 5.82
C GLY A 38 10.81 -21.61 4.44
N THR A 39 10.22 -20.84 3.52
CA THR A 39 10.03 -21.25 2.11
C THR A 39 11.36 -21.23 1.34
N LEU A 40 12.33 -20.42 1.76
CA LEU A 40 13.65 -20.31 1.12
C LEU A 40 14.61 -21.42 1.57
N THR A 41 14.49 -21.92 2.81
CA THR A 41 15.33 -22.99 3.33
C THR A 41 15.17 -24.34 2.63
N THR A 42 14.05 -24.58 1.94
CA THR A 42 13.86 -25.80 1.15
C THR A 42 14.37 -25.70 -0.29
N ASN A 43 14.63 -24.50 -0.82
CA ASN A 43 14.94 -24.29 -2.24
C ASN A 43 16.28 -23.59 -2.54
N TYR A 44 16.98 -23.02 -1.56
CA TYR A 44 18.27 -22.35 -1.80
C TYR A 44 19.32 -22.71 -0.74
N ILE A 45 20.13 -23.73 -1.05
CA ILE A 45 21.50 -23.83 -0.54
C ILE A 45 22.38 -23.06 -1.54
N HIS A 46 22.50 -21.74 -1.39
CA HIS A 46 23.73 -21.02 -1.73
C HIS A 46 23.64 -19.58 -1.22
N GLY A 47 24.74 -19.15 -0.62
CA GLY A 47 24.81 -17.98 0.23
C GLY A 47 24.68 -16.67 -0.54
N GLU A 48 23.79 -15.82 -0.03
CA GLU A 48 23.98 -14.38 0.03
C GLU A 48 23.15 -13.89 1.21
N THR A 49 23.81 -13.22 2.16
CA THR A 49 23.20 -12.67 3.37
C THR A 49 22.39 -11.41 3.06
N ASN A 50 21.41 -11.50 2.15
CA ASN A 50 20.37 -10.49 2.07
C ASN A 50 19.35 -10.84 3.14
N SER A 51 19.42 -10.14 4.27
CA SER A 51 18.37 -10.19 5.28
C SER A 51 17.07 -9.78 4.57
N ASN A 52 16.16 -10.74 4.35
CA ASN A 52 14.82 -10.51 3.81
C ASN A 52 13.96 -9.79 4.86
N ARG A 53 14.43 -8.62 5.29
CA ARG A 53 13.81 -7.77 6.30
C ARG A 53 12.39 -7.48 5.87
N LEU A 54 11.44 -7.44 6.78
CA LEU A 54 10.10 -6.96 6.43
C LEU A 54 10.18 -5.52 5.92
N LEU A 55 9.54 -5.20 4.80
CA LEU A 55 9.24 -3.82 4.45
C LEU A 55 7.88 -3.45 5.01
N ILE A 56 7.83 -2.45 5.89
CA ILE A 56 6.59 -1.81 6.31
C ILE A 56 6.39 -0.58 5.43
N LEU A 57 5.40 -0.63 4.55
CA LEU A 57 5.08 0.45 3.63
C LEU A 57 3.83 1.18 4.12
N HIS A 58 4.03 2.37 4.66
CA HIS A 58 2.97 3.28 5.04
C HIS A 58 2.57 4.15 3.85
N ALA A 59 1.30 4.13 3.49
CA ALA A 59 0.79 4.88 2.34
C ALA A 59 0.92 6.40 2.50
N GLY A 60 0.68 6.92 3.70
CA GLY A 60 0.62 8.37 3.96
C GLY A 60 1.98 9.04 4.13
N ARG A 61 1.92 10.28 4.63
CA ARG A 61 3.10 11.07 5.00
C ARG A 61 3.85 10.45 6.18
N HIS A 62 5.09 10.91 6.37
CA HIS A 62 5.89 10.57 7.55
C HIS A 62 5.11 10.74 8.86
N ASP A 63 5.16 9.70 9.68
CA ASP A 63 4.56 9.65 11.02
C ASP A 63 5.58 9.07 11.99
N ALA A 64 6.12 9.94 12.84
CA ALA A 64 7.14 9.57 13.82
C ALA A 64 6.65 8.52 14.83
N ALA A 65 5.35 8.45 15.13
CA ALA A 65 4.81 7.43 16.03
C ALA A 65 4.87 6.05 15.37
N ILE A 66 4.53 5.96 14.08
CA ILE A 66 4.64 4.73 13.29
C ILE A 66 6.09 4.31 13.16
N GLU A 67 6.99 5.23 12.82
CA GLU A 67 8.42 4.94 12.70
C GLU A 67 9.02 4.46 14.03
N ASN A 68 8.66 5.11 15.15
CA ASN A 68 9.10 4.70 16.47
C ASN A 68 8.53 3.33 16.87
N TYR A 69 7.25 3.07 16.59
CA TYR A 69 6.64 1.78 16.90
C TYR A 69 7.27 0.63 16.12
N ALA A 70 7.54 0.87 14.84
CA ALA A 70 8.20 -0.12 14.00
C ALA A 70 9.58 -0.50 14.55
N LYS A 71 10.16 0.24 15.51
CA LYS A 71 11.41 -0.15 16.17
C LYS A 71 11.32 -1.45 16.96
N TYR A 72 10.12 -1.85 17.36
CA TYR A 72 9.89 -3.06 18.16
C TYR A 72 9.78 -4.32 17.32
N TYR A 73 9.63 -4.21 16.01
CA TYR A 73 9.79 -5.35 15.11
C TYR A 73 11.27 -5.65 14.90
N THR A 74 11.65 -6.91 14.85
CA THR A 74 12.99 -7.34 14.43
C THR A 74 13.11 -7.29 12.92
N ASP A 75 14.31 -6.99 12.39
CA ASP A 75 14.64 -7.06 10.95
C ASP A 75 13.58 -6.45 10.00
N ARG A 76 13.39 -5.14 10.12
CA ARG A 76 12.42 -4.34 9.35
C ARG A 76 13.04 -3.08 8.78
N ASP A 77 12.45 -2.58 7.70
CA ASP A 77 12.56 -1.19 7.27
C ASP A 77 11.17 -0.58 7.15
N VAL A 78 11.06 0.74 7.32
CA VAL A 78 9.81 1.48 7.17
C VAL A 78 9.98 2.47 6.02
N GLN A 79 8.97 2.55 5.14
CA GLN A 79 8.91 3.55 4.07
C GLN A 79 7.55 4.24 4.08
N PHE A 80 7.57 5.54 3.85
CA PHE A 80 6.38 6.39 3.72
C PHE A 80 6.23 6.80 2.26
N MET A 81 5.02 6.74 1.71
CA MET A 81 4.77 7.01 0.30
C MET A 81 4.17 8.39 0.02
N ASP A 82 3.94 9.19 1.06
CA ASP A 82 3.45 10.57 0.98
C ASP A 82 2.12 10.72 0.22
N LEU A 83 1.30 9.67 0.17
CA LEU A 83 -0.02 9.77 -0.44
C LEU A 83 -0.90 10.73 0.37
N PRO A 84 -1.56 11.69 -0.30
CA PRO A 84 -2.42 12.65 0.37
C PRO A 84 -3.73 11.99 0.79
N ASP A 85 -4.34 12.51 1.85
CA ASP A 85 -5.60 11.98 2.38
C ASP A 85 -6.77 12.06 1.38
N ILE A 86 -7.88 11.41 1.76
CA ILE A 86 -9.09 11.35 0.95
C ILE A 86 -9.63 12.74 0.59
N HIS A 87 -9.50 13.75 1.46
CA HIS A 87 -10.02 15.09 1.21
C HIS A 87 -9.19 15.82 0.15
N ALA A 88 -7.87 15.70 0.23
CA ALA A 88 -6.94 16.24 -0.75
C ALA A 88 -7.11 15.56 -2.12
N ILE A 89 -7.27 14.23 -2.16
CA ILE A 89 -7.57 13.48 -3.39
C ILE A 89 -8.89 13.94 -4.02
N SER A 90 -9.99 14.00 -3.24
CA SER A 90 -11.30 14.43 -3.75
C SER A 90 -11.29 15.88 -4.24
N ARG A 91 -10.51 16.77 -3.62
CA ARG A 91 -10.34 18.15 -4.09
C ARG A 91 -9.57 18.18 -5.42
N SER A 92 -8.44 17.46 -5.47
CA SER A 92 -7.59 17.36 -6.66
C SER A 92 -8.35 16.84 -7.88
N ALA A 93 -9.12 15.76 -7.71
CA ALA A 93 -9.95 15.18 -8.76
C ALA A 93 -10.98 16.18 -9.31
N ARG A 94 -11.72 16.86 -8.42
CA ARG A 94 -12.71 17.88 -8.83
C ARG A 94 -12.07 19.03 -9.59
N MET A 95 -10.93 19.53 -9.12
CA MET A 95 -10.23 20.61 -9.80
C MET A 95 -9.65 20.18 -11.16
N PHE A 96 -9.20 18.93 -11.27
CA PHE A 96 -8.74 18.35 -12.54
C PHE A 96 -9.89 18.26 -13.55
N LEU A 97 -11.03 17.69 -13.14
CA LEU A 97 -12.22 17.56 -14.00
C LEU A 97 -12.79 18.91 -14.46
N ALA A 98 -12.64 19.97 -13.66
CA ALA A 98 -13.06 21.32 -14.02
C ALA A 98 -12.12 22.02 -15.02
N THR A 99 -10.98 21.43 -15.40
CA THR A 99 -9.99 22.08 -16.28
C THR A 99 -10.38 21.90 -17.75
N ASN A 100 -10.75 22.99 -18.42
CA ASN A 100 -11.18 22.98 -19.83
C ASN A 100 -10.03 23.37 -20.78
N PRO A 101 -9.58 22.49 -21.70
CA PRO A 101 -8.52 22.80 -22.67
C PRO A 101 -8.87 23.93 -23.63
N ALA A 102 -10.15 24.14 -23.96
CA ALA A 102 -10.57 25.16 -24.91
C ALA A 102 -10.55 26.59 -24.36
N GLN A 103 -10.42 26.77 -23.05
CA GLN A 103 -10.56 28.07 -22.38
C GLN A 103 -9.25 28.56 -21.73
N CYS A 104 -8.12 27.89 -21.98
CA CYS A 104 -6.92 28.06 -21.16
C CYS A 104 -5.64 28.18 -21.99
N GLU A 105 -5.08 29.39 -22.12
CA GLU A 105 -3.77 29.65 -22.75
C GLU A 105 -2.57 29.01 -22.01
N ASN A 106 -2.78 28.41 -20.84
CA ASN A 106 -1.74 27.73 -20.04
C ASN A 106 -2.22 26.37 -19.49
N TRP A 107 -2.92 25.59 -20.33
CA TRP A 107 -3.60 24.36 -19.92
C TRP A 107 -2.70 23.36 -19.17
N PHE A 108 -1.48 23.08 -19.65
CA PHE A 108 -0.55 22.13 -18.99
C PHE A 108 -0.13 22.57 -17.57
N SER A 109 0.13 23.87 -17.38
CA SER A 109 0.46 24.42 -16.06
C SER A 109 -0.73 24.30 -15.11
N GLN A 110 -1.94 24.59 -15.60
CA GLN A 110 -3.16 24.43 -14.81
C GLN A 110 -3.42 22.97 -14.45
N LEU A 111 -3.23 22.03 -15.38
CA LEU A 111 -3.36 20.59 -15.14
C LEU A 111 -2.41 20.13 -14.03
N THR A 112 -1.14 20.51 -14.14
CA THR A 112 -0.09 20.18 -13.17
C THR A 112 -0.40 20.77 -11.79
N SER A 113 -0.89 22.02 -11.74
CA SER A 113 -1.26 22.67 -10.48
C SER A 113 -2.36 21.95 -9.70
N LYS A 114 -3.16 21.09 -10.34
CA LYS A 114 -4.24 20.35 -9.66
C LYS A 114 -3.73 19.13 -8.89
N GLN A 115 -2.47 18.74 -9.09
CA GLN A 115 -1.82 17.59 -8.45
C GLN A 115 -2.46 16.22 -8.75
N TRP A 116 -3.48 16.14 -9.61
CA TRP A 116 -4.16 14.87 -9.87
C TRP A 116 -3.23 13.82 -10.47
N LEU A 117 -2.49 14.21 -11.52
CA LEU A 117 -1.50 13.33 -12.15
C LEU A 117 -0.33 13.03 -11.22
N HIS A 118 0.06 13.98 -10.36
CA HIS A 118 1.09 13.75 -9.35
C HIS A 118 0.64 12.70 -8.32
N ASN A 119 -0.59 12.79 -7.83
CA ASN A 119 -1.16 11.83 -6.89
C ASN A 119 -1.27 10.42 -7.50
N LEU A 120 -1.67 10.32 -8.78
CA LEU A 120 -1.64 9.05 -9.52
C LEU A 120 -0.23 8.48 -9.64
N SER A 121 0.76 9.34 -9.93
CA SER A 121 2.17 8.95 -10.00
C SER A 121 2.69 8.42 -8.66
N LEU A 122 2.36 9.07 -7.54
CA LEU A 122 2.71 8.58 -6.19
C LEU A 122 2.08 7.20 -5.92
N LEU A 123 0.80 7.01 -6.29
CA LEU A 123 0.11 5.74 -6.08
C LEU A 123 0.74 4.60 -6.89
N ILE A 124 1.04 4.85 -8.16
CA ILE A 124 1.72 3.89 -9.03
C ILE A 124 3.13 3.62 -8.50
N THR A 125 3.85 4.64 -8.01
CA THR A 125 5.17 4.49 -7.41
C THR A 125 5.13 3.61 -6.16
N ALA A 126 4.13 3.77 -5.30
CA ALA A 126 3.92 2.91 -4.13
C ALA A 126 3.67 1.45 -4.53
N ALA A 127 2.80 1.21 -5.51
CA ALA A 127 2.55 -0.14 -6.02
C ALA A 127 3.82 -0.75 -6.63
N SER A 128 4.53 -0.03 -7.48
CA SER A 128 5.81 -0.46 -8.08
C SER A 128 6.86 -0.78 -7.01
N ARG A 129 6.87 -0.06 -5.88
CA ARG A 129 7.75 -0.36 -4.75
C ARG A 129 7.41 -1.70 -4.10
N VAL A 130 6.12 -2.00 -3.92
CA VAL A 130 5.68 -3.33 -3.45
C VAL A 130 6.14 -4.42 -4.42
N VAL A 131 5.89 -4.24 -5.72
CA VAL A 131 6.28 -5.18 -6.77
C VAL A 131 7.77 -5.46 -6.75
N ALA A 132 8.62 -4.42 -6.76
CA ALA A 132 10.07 -4.57 -6.77
C ALA A 132 10.57 -5.35 -5.53
N ASN A 133 10.01 -5.10 -4.35
CA ASN A 133 10.41 -5.83 -3.14
C ASN A 133 9.97 -7.30 -3.18
N VAL A 134 8.77 -7.58 -3.68
CA VAL A 134 8.25 -8.96 -3.76
C VAL A 134 8.95 -9.76 -4.84
N ASP A 135 9.04 -9.24 -6.07
CA ASP A 135 9.51 -9.96 -7.25
C ASP A 135 11.04 -10.00 -7.34
N GLN A 136 11.71 -8.86 -7.13
CA GLN A 136 13.15 -8.72 -7.37
C GLN A 136 13.99 -8.95 -6.11
N HIS A 137 13.45 -8.62 -4.93
CA HIS A 137 14.18 -8.69 -3.66
C HIS A 137 13.75 -9.86 -2.77
N ASN A 138 12.78 -10.67 -3.18
CA ASN A 138 12.23 -11.79 -2.39
C ASN A 138 11.83 -11.36 -0.96
N ARG A 139 11.38 -10.11 -0.83
CA ARG A 139 11.21 -9.44 0.45
C ARG A 139 9.72 -9.35 0.81
N PRO A 140 9.30 -9.77 2.02
CA PRO A 140 7.93 -9.57 2.45
C PRO A 140 7.61 -8.07 2.62
N VAL A 141 6.39 -7.70 2.27
CA VAL A 141 5.91 -6.32 2.38
C VAL A 141 4.60 -6.29 3.17
N LEU A 142 4.55 -5.50 4.24
CA LEU A 142 3.33 -5.13 4.95
C LEU A 142 2.89 -3.74 4.50
N VAL A 143 1.74 -3.65 3.82
CA VAL A 143 1.16 -2.38 3.37
C VAL A 143 0.07 -1.93 4.32
N HIS A 144 0.16 -0.70 4.81
CA HIS A 144 -0.90 -0.11 5.62
C HIS A 144 -1.07 1.38 5.35
N CYS A 145 -2.25 1.90 5.69
CA CYS A 145 -2.49 3.35 5.83
C CYS A 145 -2.97 3.64 7.26
N SER A 146 -3.81 4.65 7.46
CA SER A 146 -4.47 4.89 8.75
C SER A 146 -5.41 3.72 9.11
N ASP A 147 -6.55 3.63 8.42
CA ASP A 147 -7.58 2.62 8.71
C ASP A 147 -7.42 1.33 7.88
N GLY A 148 -6.47 1.31 6.94
CA GLY A 148 -6.24 0.16 6.05
C GLY A 148 -7.30 -0.03 4.95
N ARG A 149 -8.19 0.97 4.73
CA ARG A 149 -9.40 0.82 3.90
C ARG A 149 -9.44 1.67 2.62
N ASP A 150 -8.54 2.64 2.47
CA ASP A 150 -8.52 3.55 1.31
C ASP A 150 -7.26 3.35 0.44
N HIS A 151 -6.09 3.82 0.87
CA HIS A 151 -4.86 3.64 0.09
C HIS A 151 -4.32 2.21 0.08
N THR A 152 -4.48 1.47 1.17
CA THR A 152 -4.05 0.07 1.24
C THR A 152 -4.63 -0.78 0.09
N PRO A 153 -5.96 -0.83 -0.14
CA PRO A 153 -6.50 -1.59 -1.26
C PRO A 153 -6.07 -1.03 -2.62
N GLN A 154 -5.86 0.29 -2.77
CA GLN A 154 -5.34 0.86 -4.01
C GLN A 154 -3.94 0.33 -4.34
N ILE A 155 -3.02 0.38 -3.38
CA ILE A 155 -1.62 -0.06 -3.56
C ILE A 155 -1.57 -1.56 -3.84
N ILE A 156 -2.28 -2.37 -3.04
CA ILE A 156 -2.25 -3.83 -3.15
C ILE A 156 -2.88 -4.29 -4.47
N THR A 157 -4.05 -3.76 -4.82
CA THR A 157 -4.73 -4.09 -6.10
C THR A 157 -3.81 -3.81 -7.29
N LEU A 158 -3.15 -2.64 -7.32
CA LEU A 158 -2.22 -2.29 -8.39
C LEU A 158 -1.00 -3.22 -8.41
N ALA A 159 -0.40 -3.50 -7.26
CA ALA A 159 0.75 -4.40 -7.17
C ALA A 159 0.39 -5.82 -7.63
N GLU A 160 -0.79 -6.33 -7.26
CA GLU A 160 -1.25 -7.66 -7.67
C GLU A 160 -1.56 -7.74 -9.17
N ILE A 161 -2.14 -6.68 -9.77
CA ILE A 161 -2.31 -6.60 -11.23
C ILE A 161 -0.97 -6.63 -11.96
N MET A 162 0.05 -5.99 -11.40
CA MET A 162 1.41 -5.97 -11.96
C MET A 162 2.11 -7.33 -11.82
N LEU A 163 1.93 -8.01 -10.68
CA LEU A 163 2.60 -9.29 -10.37
C LEU A 163 1.94 -10.50 -11.02
N ASP A 164 0.61 -10.54 -11.10
CA ASP A 164 -0.14 -11.75 -11.51
C ASP A 164 -1.00 -11.48 -12.75
N SER A 165 -0.77 -12.24 -13.82
CA SER A 165 -1.55 -12.14 -15.05
C SER A 165 -3.00 -12.57 -14.88
N TYR A 166 -3.31 -13.41 -13.88
CA TYR A 166 -4.68 -13.82 -13.58
C TYR A 166 -5.58 -12.62 -13.29
N TYR A 167 -5.11 -11.67 -12.46
CA TYR A 167 -5.87 -10.49 -12.10
C TYR A 167 -6.06 -9.47 -13.24
N ARG A 168 -5.42 -9.70 -14.40
CA ARG A 168 -5.66 -8.96 -15.65
C ARG A 168 -6.75 -9.57 -16.53
N THR A 169 -7.32 -10.71 -16.13
CA THR A 169 -8.53 -11.26 -16.74
C THR A 169 -9.79 -10.64 -16.12
N ILE A 170 -10.94 -10.71 -16.81
CA ILE A 170 -12.22 -10.20 -16.26
C ILE A 170 -12.54 -10.89 -14.92
N ASN A 171 -12.45 -12.23 -14.88
CA ASN A 171 -12.75 -13.00 -13.68
C ASN A 171 -11.77 -12.69 -12.54
N GLY A 172 -10.46 -12.66 -12.84
CA GLY A 172 -9.45 -12.33 -11.84
C GLY A 172 -9.62 -10.91 -11.30
N PHE A 173 -9.92 -9.93 -12.15
CA PHE A 173 -10.18 -8.57 -11.70
C PHE A 173 -11.43 -8.47 -10.81
N GLN A 174 -12.51 -9.20 -11.12
CA GLN A 174 -13.70 -9.28 -10.26
C GLN A 174 -13.38 -9.86 -8.88
N ILE A 175 -12.59 -10.94 -8.83
CA ILE A 175 -12.14 -11.53 -7.56
C ILE A 175 -11.26 -10.55 -6.78
N LEU A 176 -10.37 -9.84 -7.46
CA LEU A 176 -9.50 -8.85 -6.83
C LEU A 176 -10.31 -7.71 -6.20
N VAL A 177 -11.32 -7.18 -6.92
CA VAL A 177 -12.25 -6.17 -6.38
C VAL A 177 -13.05 -6.73 -5.19
N GLN A 178 -13.61 -7.92 -5.33
CA GLN A 178 -14.39 -8.58 -4.27
C GLN A 178 -13.56 -8.78 -3.00
N ARG A 179 -12.32 -9.22 -3.13
CA ARG A 179 -11.42 -9.45 -2.00
C ARG A 179 -10.91 -8.12 -1.44
N GLU A 180 -10.14 -7.37 -2.21
CA GLU A 180 -9.37 -6.23 -1.70
C GLU A 180 -10.21 -5.02 -1.31
N TRP A 181 -11.37 -4.84 -1.96
CA TRP A 181 -12.22 -3.68 -1.74
C TRP A 181 -13.46 -4.03 -0.92
N ILE A 182 -14.22 -5.06 -1.32
CA ILE A 182 -15.50 -5.35 -0.68
C ILE A 182 -15.29 -6.07 0.66
N GLN A 183 -14.61 -7.22 0.66
CA GLN A 183 -14.44 -8.03 1.89
C GLN A 183 -13.56 -7.34 2.93
N PHE A 184 -12.50 -6.64 2.50
CA PHE A 184 -11.67 -5.85 3.41
C PHE A 184 -12.29 -4.49 3.80
N GLY A 185 -13.52 -4.21 3.38
CA GLY A 185 -14.34 -3.16 3.97
C GLY A 185 -14.00 -1.75 3.51
N HIS A 186 -13.64 -1.57 2.24
CA HIS A 186 -13.68 -0.23 1.63
C HIS A 186 -15.10 0.33 1.75
N LYS A 187 -15.22 1.56 2.25
CA LYS A 187 -16.52 2.16 2.57
C LYS A 187 -17.19 2.77 1.33
N PHE A 188 -17.56 1.94 0.36
CA PHE A 188 -18.18 2.41 -0.89
C PHE A 188 -19.38 3.34 -0.65
N GLY A 189 -20.26 3.04 0.31
CA GLY A 189 -21.41 3.91 0.62
C GLY A 189 -20.98 5.33 0.99
N ASP A 190 -20.12 5.47 2.00
CA ASP A 190 -19.57 6.76 2.45
C ASP A 190 -18.79 7.48 1.34
N ARG A 191 -18.00 6.74 0.56
CA ARG A 191 -17.08 7.31 -0.45
C ARG A 191 -17.80 7.73 -1.74
N CYS A 192 -18.90 7.05 -2.09
CA CYS A 192 -19.71 7.34 -3.26
C CYS A 192 -20.94 8.21 -2.96
N GLY A 193 -21.20 8.53 -1.68
CA GLY A 193 -22.35 9.33 -1.28
C GLY A 193 -23.69 8.60 -1.42
N HIS A 194 -23.71 7.27 -1.30
CA HIS A 194 -24.97 6.53 -1.31
C HIS A 194 -25.74 6.78 0.00
N GLY A 195 -27.01 7.14 -0.11
CA GLY A 195 -27.88 7.38 1.06
C GLY A 195 -27.72 8.76 1.71
N VAL A 196 -27.07 9.70 1.02
CA VAL A 196 -27.10 11.12 1.36
C VAL A 196 -28.23 11.75 0.53
N ASP A 197 -29.46 11.71 1.08
CA ASP A 197 -30.60 12.51 0.64
C ASP A 197 -30.60 13.89 1.32
#